data_AF-A0A259HP66-F1
#
_entry.id   AF-A0A259HP66-F1
#
_cell.length_a   1.000
_cell.length_b   1.000
_cell.length_c   1.000
_cell.angle_alpha   90.00
_cell.angle_beta   90.00
_cell.angle_gamma   90.00
#
_symmetry.space_group_name_H-M   'P 1'
#
loop_
_entity.id
_entity.type
_entity.pdbx_description
1 polymer ?
#
loop_
_entity_poly.entity_id
_entity_poly.type
_entity_poly.pdbx_seq_one_letter_code
_entity_poly.pdbx_strand_id
1 'polypeptide(L)'
;MLASILTITLIIGGTALLSWPLGRYMAALFSGRFARADRLFTHAVGGAGRQDWTAYALALAAFNAVMFGFTFALLATQHLLPLNPDGQSAASLDLVFNTAASFTTNTNLQHYSGESTWSYLAQLAALMWLQFVSAATGIAALAALARGIAGKPDMGNF
;
A
#
# COMPACT_ATOMS: atom_id res chain seq x y z
N MET A 1 7.48 -0.78 37.48
CA MET A 1 8.18 0.46 37.10
C MET A 1 9.36 0.19 36.18
N LEU A 2 10.40 -0.56 36.61
CA LEU A 2 11.58 -0.86 35.77
C LEU A 2 11.26 -1.57 34.45
N ALA A 3 10.41 -2.61 34.49
CA ALA A 3 10.00 -3.34 33.27
C ALA A 3 9.28 -2.43 32.26
N SER A 4 8.40 -1.55 32.74
CA SER A 4 7.69 -0.59 31.88
C SER A 4 8.64 0.41 31.23
N ILE A 5 9.62 0.92 32.00
CA ILE A 5 10.66 1.82 31.47
C ILE A 5 11.48 1.10 30.40
N LEU A 6 11.92 -0.14 30.67
CA LEU A 6 12.68 -0.95 29.71
C LEU A 6 11.88 -1.18 28.41
N THR A 7 10.60 -1.55 28.51
CA THR A 7 9.74 -1.77 27.33
C THR A 7 9.59 -0.49 26.51
N ILE A 8 9.34 0.66 27.16
CA ILE A 8 9.20 1.95 26.46
C ILE A 8 10.53 2.32 25.78
N THR A 9 11.66 2.18 26.47
CA THR A 9 12.99 2.45 25.91
C THR A 9 13.29 1.52 24.74
N LEU A 10 12.95 0.23 24.84
CA LEU A 10 13.15 -0.73 23.76
C LEU A 10 12.32 -0.37 22.52
N ILE A 11 11.03 -0.05 22.70
CA ILE A 11 10.14 0.29 21.59
C ILE A 11 10.58 1.59 20.93
N ILE A 12 10.71 2.69 21.69
CA ILE A 12 11.04 4.00 21.12
C ILE A 12 12.49 4.03 20.63
N GLY A 13 13.43 3.61 21.48
CA GLY A 13 14.86 3.60 21.17
C GLY A 13 15.19 2.63 20.04
N GLY A 14 14.63 1.42 20.07
CA GLY A 14 14.79 0.44 19.00
C GLY A 14 14.21 0.92 17.67
N THR A 15 13.00 1.51 17.68
CA THR A 15 12.39 2.06 16.46
C THR A 15 13.21 3.22 15.89
N ALA A 16 13.70 4.14 16.74
CA ALA A 16 14.55 5.24 16.30
C ALA A 16 15.90 4.75 15.74
N LEU A 17 16.49 3.73 16.37
CA LEU A 17 17.75 3.14 15.92
C LEU A 17 17.61 2.44 14.56
N LEU A 18 16.50 1.73 14.34
CA LEU A 18 16.21 1.05 13.07
C LEU A 18 15.74 2.02 11.97
N SER A 19 15.05 3.11 12.33
CA SER A 19 14.58 4.10 11.36
C SER A 19 15.72 4.90 10.73
N TRP A 20 16.84 5.07 11.42
CA TRP A 20 18.00 5.80 10.90
C TRP A 20 18.65 5.17 9.65
N PRO A 21 19.07 3.87 9.65
CA PRO A 21 19.60 3.24 8.44
C PRO A 21 18.54 3.09 7.36
N LEU A 22 17.29 2.79 7.73
CA LEU A 22 16.18 2.69 6.79
C LEU A 22 15.90 4.02 6.08
N GLY A 23 15.84 5.13 6.81
CA GLY A 23 15.63 6.46 6.26
C GLY A 23 16.75 6.88 5.30
N ARG A 24 18.01 6.56 5.62
CA ARG A 24 19.15 6.77 4.70
C ARG A 24 19.03 5.95 3.42
N TYR A 25 18.58 4.70 3.55
CA TYR A 25 18.31 3.84 2.39
C TYR A 25 17.18 4.43 1.52
N MET A 26 16.06 4.85 2.12
CA MET A 26 14.94 5.46 1.40
C MET A 26 15.33 6.78 0.71
N ALA A 27 16.10 7.64 1.37
CA ALA A 27 16.60 8.88 0.76
C ALA A 27 17.53 8.60 -0.44
N ALA A 28 18.36 7.57 -0.34
CA ALA A 28 19.20 7.12 -1.45
C ALA A 28 18.35 6.55 -2.61
N LEU A 29 17.30 5.80 -2.30
CA LEU A 29 16.36 5.28 -3.30
C LEU A 29 15.66 6.42 -4.05
N PHE A 30 15.06 7.37 -3.33
CA PHE A 30 14.29 8.46 -3.96
C PHE A 30 15.12 9.51 -4.68
N SER A 31 16.44 9.57 -4.43
CA SER A 31 17.39 10.40 -5.17
C SER A 31 17.90 9.74 -6.46
N GLY A 32 17.45 8.52 -6.77
CA GLY A 32 17.80 7.81 -8.01
C GLY A 32 19.12 7.02 -7.94
N ARG A 33 19.67 6.77 -6.74
CA ARG A 33 20.91 6.00 -6.56
C ARG A 33 20.81 4.59 -7.18
N PHE A 34 19.62 4.01 -7.22
CA PHE A 34 19.36 2.65 -7.70
C PHE A 34 18.72 2.60 -9.10
N ALA A 35 18.87 3.66 -9.91
CA ALA A 35 18.26 3.80 -11.25
C ALA A 35 18.57 2.68 -12.28
N ARG A 36 19.45 1.72 -11.97
CA ARG A 36 19.65 0.50 -12.78
C ARG A 36 18.55 -0.53 -12.52
N ALA A 37 18.20 -0.75 -11.25
CA ALA A 37 17.11 -1.65 -10.88
C ALA A 37 15.79 -1.09 -11.39
N ASP A 38 15.58 0.22 -11.23
CA ASP A 38 14.39 0.92 -11.76
C ASP A 38 14.26 0.69 -13.26
N ARG A 39 15.36 0.83 -14.03
CA ARG A 39 15.36 0.60 -15.48
C ARG A 39 14.93 -0.81 -15.90
N LEU A 40 15.30 -1.84 -15.13
CA LEU A 40 14.88 -3.22 -15.41
C LEU A 40 13.37 -3.36 -15.26
N PHE A 41 12.81 -2.85 -14.17
CA PHE A 41 11.36 -2.84 -13.92
C PHE A 41 10.61 -2.02 -14.97
N THR A 42 11.13 -0.83 -15.28
CA THR A 42 10.55 0.07 -16.29
C THR A 42 10.53 -0.58 -17.67
N HIS A 43 11.54 -1.41 -18.00
CA HIS A 43 11.58 -2.12 -19.27
C HIS A 43 10.59 -3.29 -19.32
N ALA A 44 10.39 -3.99 -18.21
CA ALA A 44 9.49 -5.14 -18.13
C ALA A 44 7.99 -4.76 -18.08
N VAL A 45 7.66 -3.70 -17.34
CA VAL A 45 6.25 -3.30 -17.06
C VAL A 45 5.85 -2.07 -17.88
N GLY A 46 6.79 -1.43 -18.56
CA GLY A 46 6.64 -0.08 -19.10
C GLY A 46 6.89 0.97 -18.02
N GLY A 47 7.09 2.21 -18.45
CA GLY A 47 7.17 3.34 -17.53
C GLY A 47 6.77 4.64 -18.19
N ALA A 48 6.34 5.58 -17.35
CA ALA A 48 6.05 6.93 -17.79
C ALA A 48 7.31 7.81 -17.65
N GLY A 49 7.28 8.94 -18.36
CA GLY A 49 8.25 10.00 -18.18
C GLY A 49 8.12 10.67 -16.81
N ARG A 50 8.94 11.71 -16.59
CA ARG A 50 8.81 12.56 -15.39
C ARG A 50 7.45 13.28 -15.42
N GLN A 51 6.77 13.31 -14.29
CA GLN A 51 5.44 13.87 -14.11
C GLN A 51 5.51 15.17 -13.30
N ASP A 52 4.74 16.18 -13.72
CA ASP A 52 4.45 17.32 -12.86
C ASP A 52 3.52 16.90 -11.71
N TRP A 53 3.23 17.82 -10.79
CA TRP A 53 2.42 17.50 -9.61
C TRP A 53 1.00 17.04 -9.98
N THR A 54 0.42 17.60 -11.05
CA THR A 54 -0.94 17.29 -11.49
C THR A 54 -1.00 15.87 -12.04
N ALA A 55 -0.10 15.52 -12.97
CA ALA A 55 -0.03 14.19 -13.56
C ALA A 55 0.26 13.13 -12.49
N TYR A 56 1.16 13.42 -11.54
CA TYR A 56 1.48 12.50 -10.44
C TYR A 56 0.28 12.27 -9.52
N ALA A 57 -0.44 13.34 -9.12
CA ALA A 57 -1.61 13.23 -8.28
C ALA A 57 -2.75 12.47 -8.96
N LEU A 58 -2.96 12.70 -10.26
CA LEU A 58 -3.95 11.96 -11.05
C LEU A 58 -3.57 10.49 -11.20
N ALA A 59 -2.30 10.17 -11.47
CA ALA A 59 -1.81 8.80 -11.53
C ALA A 59 -2.02 8.07 -10.20
N LEU A 60 -1.69 8.74 -9.08
CA LEU A 60 -1.91 8.21 -7.74
C LEU A 60 -3.39 7.95 -7.47
N ALA A 61 -4.26 8.91 -7.77
CA ALA A 61 -5.71 8.77 -7.56
C ALA A 61 -6.30 7.66 -8.43
N ALA A 62 -5.94 7.62 -9.72
CA ALA A 62 -6.39 6.59 -10.66
C ALA A 62 -5.95 5.19 -10.22
N PHE A 63 -4.69 5.04 -9.78
CA PHE A 63 -4.18 3.76 -9.31
C PHE A 63 -4.93 3.28 -8.05
N ASN A 64 -5.21 4.16 -7.09
CA ASN A 64 -6.03 3.82 -5.92
C ASN A 64 -7.47 3.46 -6.32
N ALA A 65 -8.06 4.15 -7.30
CA ALA A 65 -9.39 3.80 -7.80
C ALA A 65 -9.42 2.42 -8.46
N VAL A 66 -8.38 2.05 -9.22
CA VAL A 66 -8.24 0.72 -9.82
C VAL A 66 -8.05 -0.35 -8.74
N MET A 67 -7.20 -0.12 -7.74
CA MET A 67 -7.02 -1.02 -6.60
C MET A 67 -8.33 -1.27 -5.85
N PHE A 68 -9.09 -0.20 -5.59
CA PHE A 68 -10.41 -0.27 -4.98
C PHE A 68 -11.37 -1.11 -5.83
N GLY A 69 -11.49 -0.80 -7.13
CA GLY A 69 -12.40 -1.50 -8.02
C GLY A 69 -12.08 -2.99 -8.16
N PHE A 70 -10.79 -3.33 -8.30
CA PHE A 70 -10.33 -4.72 -8.33
C PHE A 70 -10.69 -5.45 -7.03
N THR A 71 -10.37 -4.85 -5.89
CA THR A 71 -10.64 -5.45 -4.58
C THR A 71 -12.14 -5.62 -4.34
N PHE A 72 -12.93 -4.59 -4.65
CA PHE A 72 -14.38 -4.65 -4.55
C PHE A 72 -14.95 -5.80 -5.38
N ALA A 73 -14.53 -5.93 -6.65
CA ALA A 73 -15.00 -7.00 -7.52
C ALA A 73 -14.60 -8.39 -7.00
N LEU A 74 -13.35 -8.55 -6.54
CA LEU A 74 -12.85 -9.82 -6.01
C LEU A 74 -13.59 -10.24 -4.74
N LEU A 75 -13.81 -9.31 -3.81
CA LEU A 75 -14.56 -9.57 -2.57
C LEU A 75 -16.05 -9.82 -2.83
N ALA A 76 -16.68 -9.07 -3.74
CA ALA A 76 -18.09 -9.25 -4.10
C ALA A 76 -18.35 -10.62 -4.76
N THR A 77 -17.37 -11.11 -5.53
CA THR A 77 -17.49 -12.37 -6.28
C THR A 77 -16.78 -13.55 -5.61
N GLN A 78 -16.27 -13.40 -4.39
CA GLN A 78 -15.41 -14.38 -3.72
C GLN A 78 -15.96 -15.82 -3.70
N HIS A 79 -17.28 -15.98 -3.64
CA HIS A 79 -17.97 -17.26 -3.52
C HIS A 79 -17.94 -18.08 -4.83
N LEU A 80 -17.67 -17.42 -5.96
CA LEU A 80 -17.53 -18.04 -7.28
C LEU A 80 -16.06 -18.39 -7.61
N LEU A 81 -15.13 -17.91 -6.79
CA LEU A 81 -13.70 -17.98 -7.07
C LEU A 81 -13.04 -19.21 -6.39
N PRO A 82 -11.89 -19.68 -6.91
CA PRO A 82 -11.16 -20.78 -6.29
C PRO A 82 -10.57 -20.38 -4.92
N LEU A 83 -10.00 -21.35 -4.21
CA LEU A 83 -9.45 -21.21 -2.86
C LEU A 83 -10.50 -20.75 -1.83
N ASN A 84 -11.67 -21.39 -1.89
CA ASN A 84 -12.74 -21.26 -0.92
C ASN A 84 -13.13 -22.64 -0.35
N PRO A 85 -12.21 -23.35 0.34
CA PRO A 85 -12.49 -24.69 0.89
C PRO A 85 -13.59 -24.67 1.96
N ASP A 86 -13.69 -23.55 2.69
CA ASP A 86 -14.63 -23.36 3.79
C ASP A 86 -16.02 -22.91 3.30
N GLY A 87 -16.20 -22.71 1.99
CA GLY A 87 -17.51 -22.41 1.39
C GLY A 87 -18.07 -21.04 1.76
N GLN A 88 -17.21 -20.05 1.97
CA GLN A 88 -17.60 -18.67 2.31
C GLN A 88 -18.56 -18.11 1.26
N SER A 89 -19.68 -17.57 1.74
CA SER A 89 -20.75 -17.05 0.90
C SER A 89 -20.47 -15.62 0.41
N ALA A 90 -21.36 -15.10 -0.43
CA ALA A 90 -21.33 -13.70 -0.82
C ALA A 90 -21.54 -12.81 0.41
N ALA A 91 -20.62 -11.87 0.64
CA ALA A 91 -20.79 -10.83 1.64
C ALA A 91 -21.77 -9.76 1.16
N SER A 92 -22.38 -9.02 2.08
CA SER A 92 -23.21 -7.87 1.72
C SER A 92 -22.38 -6.78 1.03
N LEU A 93 -22.98 -6.07 0.08
CA LEU A 93 -22.24 -5.09 -0.72
C LEU A 93 -21.74 -3.89 0.10
N ASP A 94 -22.44 -3.54 1.18
CA ASP A 94 -21.99 -2.52 2.15
C ASP A 94 -20.71 -2.95 2.88
N LEU A 95 -20.62 -4.21 3.30
CA LEU A 95 -19.42 -4.78 3.92
C LEU A 95 -18.25 -4.85 2.92
N VAL A 96 -18.53 -5.29 1.69
CA VAL A 96 -17.53 -5.32 0.61
C VAL A 96 -17.00 -3.92 0.31
N PHE A 97 -17.90 -2.93 0.18
CA PHE A 97 -17.52 -1.53 -0.04
C PHE A 97 -16.63 -1.00 1.09
N ASN A 98 -17.07 -1.16 2.34
CA ASN A 98 -16.33 -0.64 3.48
C ASN A 98 -14.96 -1.31 3.60
N THR A 99 -14.89 -2.64 3.42
CA THR A 99 -13.63 -3.38 3.44
C THR A 99 -12.68 -2.92 2.34
N ALA A 100 -13.16 -2.84 1.09
CA ALA A 100 -12.34 -2.39 -0.04
C ALA A 100 -11.84 -0.95 0.15
N ALA A 101 -12.71 -0.04 0.61
CA ALA A 101 -12.35 1.34 0.91
C ALA A 101 -11.32 1.42 2.04
N SER A 102 -11.51 0.64 3.09
CA SER A 102 -10.64 0.67 4.26
C SER A 102 -9.23 0.19 3.97
N PHE A 103 -9.08 -0.89 3.20
CA PHE A 103 -7.75 -1.40 2.84
C PHE A 103 -7.08 -0.55 1.75
N THR A 104 -7.86 0.00 0.81
CA THR A 104 -7.32 0.92 -0.21
C THR A 104 -6.79 2.21 0.44
N THR A 105 -7.48 2.71 1.47
CA THR A 105 -7.06 3.88 2.25
C THR A 105 -6.04 3.56 3.34
N ASN A 106 -5.50 2.34 3.38
CA ASN A 106 -4.51 1.87 4.37
C ASN A 106 -4.99 2.03 5.83
N THR A 107 -6.30 1.96 6.07
CA THR A 107 -6.91 2.07 7.40
C THR A 107 -7.05 0.70 8.07
N ASN A 108 -7.39 -0.33 7.27
CA ASN A 108 -7.58 -1.71 7.72
C ASN A 108 -8.62 -1.87 8.85
N LEU A 109 -9.69 -1.07 8.80
CA LEU A 109 -10.89 -1.21 9.63
C LEU A 109 -11.60 -2.53 9.29
N GLN A 110 -11.92 -3.31 10.32
CA GLN A 110 -12.55 -4.62 10.19
C GLN A 110 -13.79 -4.69 11.08
N HIS A 111 -14.96 -4.74 10.45
CA HIS A 111 -16.28 -4.95 11.07
C HIS A 111 -16.83 -6.30 10.58
N TYR A 112 -15.94 -7.29 10.50
CA TYR A 112 -16.19 -8.66 10.09
C TYR A 112 -15.22 -9.58 10.84
N SER A 113 -15.54 -10.87 10.88
CA SER A 113 -14.59 -11.91 11.33
C SER A 113 -13.89 -12.51 10.11
N GLY A 114 -12.58 -12.32 9.99
CA GLY A 114 -11.82 -12.68 8.78
C GLY A 114 -11.97 -14.16 8.40
N GLU A 115 -11.86 -15.04 9.39
CA GLU A 115 -11.95 -16.50 9.24
C GLU A 115 -13.32 -16.98 8.77
N SER A 116 -14.39 -16.24 9.08
CA SER A 116 -15.77 -16.62 8.75
C SER A 116 -16.40 -15.79 7.63
N THR A 117 -15.69 -14.79 7.10
CA THR A 117 -16.25 -13.85 6.11
C THR A 117 -15.55 -13.98 4.75
N TRP A 118 -14.23 -14.13 4.74
CA TRP A 118 -13.44 -14.05 3.51
C TRP A 118 -12.80 -15.38 3.15
N SER A 119 -12.89 -15.77 1.88
CA SER A 119 -12.16 -16.92 1.33
C SER A 119 -10.66 -16.69 1.34
N TYR A 120 -9.87 -17.75 1.15
CA TYR A 120 -8.41 -17.63 1.20
C TYR A 120 -7.90 -16.78 0.03
N LEU A 121 -8.55 -16.86 -1.14
CA LEU A 121 -8.23 -15.98 -2.26
C LEU A 121 -8.51 -14.51 -1.91
N ALA A 122 -9.65 -14.21 -1.28
CA ALA A 122 -9.98 -12.86 -0.84
C ALA A 122 -8.94 -12.29 0.14
N GLN A 123 -8.49 -13.10 1.09
CA GLN A 123 -7.46 -12.69 2.04
C GLN A 123 -6.12 -12.42 1.34
N LEU A 124 -5.66 -13.33 0.48
CA LEU A 124 -4.35 -13.23 -0.18
C LEU A 124 -4.31 -12.15 -1.27
N ALA A 125 -5.25 -12.22 -2.22
CA ALA A 125 -5.21 -11.43 -3.45
C ALA A 125 -5.87 -10.05 -3.32
N ALA A 126 -6.71 -9.83 -2.31
CA ALA A 126 -7.29 -8.51 -2.02
C ALA A 126 -6.66 -7.91 -0.76
N LEU A 127 -6.92 -8.49 0.41
CA LEU A 127 -6.61 -7.83 1.69
C LEU A 127 -5.12 -7.71 1.95
N MET A 128 -4.38 -8.81 1.88
CA MET A 128 -2.93 -8.83 2.10
C MET A 128 -2.19 -8.07 1.00
N TRP A 129 -2.62 -8.20 -0.26
CA TRP A 129 -2.07 -7.41 -1.36
C TRP A 129 -2.19 -5.90 -1.08
N LEU A 130 -3.36 -5.43 -0.64
CA LEU A 130 -3.55 -4.02 -0.29
C LEU A 130 -2.71 -3.58 0.91
N GLN A 131 -2.44 -4.43 1.91
CA GLN A 131 -1.54 -4.08 3.02
C GLN A 131 -0.12 -3.71 2.56
N PHE A 132 0.31 -4.19 1.39
CA PHE A 132 1.57 -3.78 0.77
C PHE A 132 1.38 -2.58 -0.16
N VAL A 133 0.43 -2.68 -1.09
CA VAL A 133 0.36 -1.72 -2.19
C VAL A 133 -0.21 -0.37 -1.75
N SER A 134 -1.19 -0.33 -0.83
CA SER A 134 -1.69 0.94 -0.30
C SER A 134 -0.65 1.66 0.58
N ALA A 135 0.19 0.90 1.29
CA ALA A 135 1.35 1.47 1.98
C ALA A 135 2.38 2.04 0.99
N ALA A 136 2.64 1.34 -0.12
CA ALA A 136 3.54 1.81 -1.17
C ALA A 136 3.03 3.11 -1.83
N THR A 137 1.72 3.24 -2.09
CA THR A 137 1.16 4.50 -2.63
C THR A 137 1.32 5.67 -1.65
N GLY A 138 1.15 5.42 -0.35
CA GLY A 138 1.41 6.42 0.70
C GLY A 138 2.88 6.88 0.75
N ILE A 139 3.81 5.94 0.63
CA ILE A 139 5.25 6.26 0.54
C ILE A 139 5.57 7.04 -0.74
N ALA A 140 4.96 6.68 -1.87
CA ALA A 140 5.11 7.40 -3.13
C ALA A 140 4.60 8.84 -3.02
N ALA A 141 3.49 9.07 -2.31
CA ALA A 141 2.98 10.43 -2.02
C ALA A 141 3.99 11.23 -1.18
N LEU A 142 4.57 10.63 -0.13
CA LEU A 142 5.59 11.28 0.70
C LEU A 142 6.85 11.64 -0.10
N ALA A 143 7.29 10.77 -1.02
CA ALA A 143 8.43 11.03 -1.88
C ALA A 143 8.16 12.21 -2.84
N ALA A 144 6.97 12.29 -3.44
CA ALA A 144 6.56 13.43 -4.26
C ALA A 144 6.50 14.72 -3.43
N LEU A 145 5.88 14.68 -2.25
CA LEU A 145 5.81 15.84 -1.35
C LEU A 145 7.21 16.34 -0.96
N ALA A 146 8.13 15.44 -0.62
CA ALA A 146 9.52 15.80 -0.30
C ALA A 146 10.23 16.48 -1.48
N ARG A 147 10.00 16.01 -2.73
CA ARG A 147 10.53 16.66 -3.94
C ARG A 147 9.94 18.07 -4.13
N GLY A 148 8.64 18.22 -3.92
CA GLY A 148 7.95 19.51 -4.00
C GLY A 148 8.46 20.53 -2.98
N ILE A 149 8.60 20.13 -1.70
CA ILE A 149 9.17 20.98 -0.65
C ILE A 149 10.63 21.35 -0.96
N ALA A 150 11.39 20.45 -1.58
CA ALA A 150 12.77 20.71 -2.02
C ALA A 150 12.87 21.57 -3.29
N GLY A 151 11.75 22.07 -3.84
CA GLY A 151 11.74 22.94 -5.03
C GLY A 151 12.09 22.22 -6.33
N LYS A 152 11.91 20.90 -6.41
CA LYS A 152 12.12 20.16 -7.66
C LYS A 152 11.02 20.50 -8.67
N PRO A 153 11.35 20.58 -9.98
CA PRO A 153 10.39 20.96 -11.02
C PRO A 153 9.37 19.87 -11.34
N ASP A 154 9.61 18.63 -10.91
CA ASP A 154 8.76 17.46 -11.15
C ASP A 154 8.74 16.55 -9.93
N MET A 155 7.74 15.68 -9.87
CA MET A 155 7.49 14.78 -8.74
C MET A 155 8.07 13.38 -8.95
N GLY A 156 8.86 13.17 -10.00
CA GLY A 156 9.34 11.86 -10.43
C GLY A 156 8.33 11.14 -11.32
N ASN A 157 8.21 9.83 -11.16
CA ASN A 157 7.20 9.01 -11.83
C ASN A 157 6.51 8.18 -10.74
N PHE A 158 5.18 8.27 -10.67
CA PHE A 158 4.34 7.47 -9.76
C PHE A 158 4.36 6.00 -10.19
#